data_AF-A0A975CM30-F1
#
_entry.id   AF-A0A975CM30-F1
#
_cell.length_a   1.000
_cell.length_b   1.000
_cell.length_c   1.000
_cell.angle_alpha   90.00
_cell.angle_beta   90.00
_cell.angle_gamma   90.00
#
_symmetry.space_group_name_H-M   'P 1'
#
loop_
_entity.id
_entity.type
_entity.pdbx_description
1 polymer ?
#
loop_
_entity_poly.entity_id
_entity_poly.type
_entity_poly.pdbx_seq_one_letter_code
_entity_poly.pdbx_strand_id
1 'polypeptide(L)'
;MSSIKKTERIYLRVTPETKLELLKLKKKYNISISSYLIHLIENKKLYIQALPDKNTLKLQNELGIIGKNLWTLIKYNKTLKLTEKISLEKTIYHIKLSLEKINNYYDRKNINR
;
A
#
# COMPACT_ATOMS: atom_id res chain seq x y z
N MET A 1 -7.61 -27.03 8.23
CA MET A 1 -6.43 -26.96 7.34
C MET A 1 -6.38 -25.61 6.65
N SER A 2 -5.31 -24.84 6.84
CA SER A 2 -5.07 -23.60 6.08
C SER A 2 -4.65 -23.96 4.66
N SER A 3 -5.42 -23.52 3.66
CA SER A 3 -5.04 -23.68 2.26
C SER A 3 -3.80 -22.81 1.98
N ILE A 4 -2.67 -23.47 1.74
CA ILE A 4 -1.44 -22.80 1.32
C ILE A 4 -1.72 -22.22 -0.08
N LYS A 5 -1.85 -20.89 -0.17
CA LYS A 5 -1.90 -20.19 -1.47
C LYS A 5 -0.57 -20.43 -2.19
N LYS A 6 -0.56 -21.39 -3.12
CA LYS A 6 0.59 -21.60 -4.00
C LYS A 6 0.80 -20.34 -4.84
N THR A 7 2.00 -19.79 -4.78
CA THR A 7 2.41 -18.65 -5.59
C THR A 7 3.28 -19.17 -6.73
N GLU A 8 2.85 -18.94 -7.96
CA GLU A 8 3.56 -19.37 -9.17
C GLU A 8 4.07 -18.14 -9.93
N ARG A 9 5.25 -18.27 -10.54
CA ARG A 9 5.84 -17.22 -11.38
C ARG A 9 5.61 -17.57 -12.84
N ILE A 10 4.87 -16.70 -13.55
CA ILE A 10 4.60 -16.84 -14.98
C ILE A 10 5.41 -15.79 -15.73
N TYR A 11 6.14 -16.20 -16.76
CA TYR A 11 6.89 -15.31 -17.64
C TYR A 11 6.16 -15.19 -18.98
N LEU A 12 5.85 -13.96 -19.38
CA LEU A 12 5.21 -13.65 -20.66
C LEU A 12 6.24 -13.00 -21.59
N ARG A 13 6.39 -13.55 -22.80
CA ARG A 13 7.13 -12.88 -23.87
C ARG A 13 6.18 -11.93 -24.59
N VAL A 14 6.57 -10.68 -24.73
CA VAL A 14 5.80 -9.62 -25.38
C VAL A 14 6.72 -8.82 -26.28
N THR A 15 6.18 -8.24 -27.36
CA THR A 15 6.97 -7.32 -28.19
C THR A 15 7.23 -6.01 -27.43
N PRO A 16 8.25 -5.24 -27.83
CA PRO A 16 8.53 -3.93 -27.22
C PRO A 16 7.35 -2.97 -27.28
N GLU A 17 6.58 -2.98 -28.37
CA GLU A 17 5.39 -2.14 -28.56
C GLU A 17 4.30 -2.50 -27.54
N THR A 18 3.97 -3.80 -27.42
CA THR A 18 2.96 -4.26 -26.46
C THR A 18 3.38 -3.93 -25.02
N LYS A 19 4.67 -4.04 -24.71
CA LYS A 19 5.21 -3.64 -23.40
C LYS A 19 4.97 -2.15 -23.12
N LEU A 20 5.21 -1.28 -24.10
CA LEU A 20 4.98 0.16 -23.96
C LEU A 20 3.49 0.49 -23.78
N GLU A 21 2.61 -0.17 -24.52
CA GLU A 21 1.16 -0.01 -24.37
C GLU A 21 0.67 -0.44 -22.99
N LEU A 22 1.09 -1.62 -22.52
CA LEU A 22 0.77 -2.09 -21.17
C LEU A 22 1.28 -1.14 -20.09
N LEU A 23 2.48 -0.56 -20.28
CA LEU A 23 3.04 0.44 -19.37
C LEU A 23 2.26 1.76 -19.38
N LYS A 24 1.68 2.17 -20.51
CA LYS A 24 0.78 3.33 -20.60
C LYS A 24 -0.56 3.04 -19.93
N LEU A 25 -1.15 1.88 -20.21
CA LEU A 25 -2.45 1.47 -19.67
C LEU A 25 -2.41 1.32 -18.15
N LYS A 26 -1.36 0.69 -17.58
CA LYS A 26 -1.24 0.59 -16.11
C LYS A 26 -1.18 1.95 -15.41
N LYS A 27 -0.58 2.98 -16.05
CA LYS A 27 -0.44 4.31 -15.44
C LYS A 27 -1.80 4.93 -15.16
N LYS A 28 -2.79 4.67 -16.01
CA LYS A 28 -4.18 5.13 -15.82
C LYS A 28 -4.79 4.58 -14.53
N TYR A 29 -4.38 3.40 -14.09
CA TYR A 29 -4.93 2.72 -12.91
C TYR A 29 -4.03 2.81 -11.66
N ASN A 30 -2.86 3.43 -11.77
CA ASN A 30 -1.88 3.57 -10.68
C ASN A 30 -1.51 2.25 -9.96
N ILE A 31 -1.42 1.14 -10.72
CA ILE A 31 -1.06 -0.18 -10.19
C ILE A 31 0.21 -0.77 -10.82
N SER A 32 0.75 -1.81 -10.19
CA SER A 32 1.85 -2.60 -10.76
C SER A 32 1.43 -3.31 -12.05
N ILE A 33 2.37 -3.61 -12.94
CA ILE A 33 2.05 -4.29 -14.20
C ILE A 33 1.57 -5.73 -13.97
N SER A 34 2.13 -6.40 -12.96
CA SER A 34 1.70 -7.74 -12.55
C SER A 34 0.26 -7.73 -12.05
N SER A 35 -0.09 -6.76 -11.20
CA SER A 35 -1.47 -6.58 -10.73
C SER A 35 -2.41 -6.30 -11.90
N TYR A 36 -2.03 -5.42 -12.82
CA TYR A 36 -2.83 -5.10 -14.00
C TYR A 36 -3.13 -6.35 -14.85
N LEU A 37 -2.10 -7.16 -15.14
CA LEU A 37 -2.25 -8.38 -15.93
C LEU A 37 -3.12 -9.43 -15.22
N ILE A 38 -2.95 -9.62 -13.91
CA ILE A 38 -3.80 -10.53 -13.13
C ILE A 38 -5.25 -10.08 -13.18
N HIS A 39 -5.52 -8.79 -13.00
CA HIS A 39 -6.88 -8.25 -13.07
C HIS A 39 -7.52 -8.43 -14.45
N LEU A 40 -6.76 -8.27 -15.54
CA LEU A 40 -7.23 -8.56 -16.89
C LEU A 40 -7.58 -10.04 -17.07
N ILE A 41 -6.70 -10.96 -16.63
CA ILE A 41 -6.91 -12.40 -16.74
C ILE A 41 -8.12 -12.85 -15.91
N GLU A 42 -8.28 -12.31 -14.70
CA GLU A 42 -9.37 -12.66 -13.78
C GLU A 42 -10.69 -11.92 -14.09
N ASN A 43 -10.77 -11.12 -15.15
CA ASN A 43 -11.92 -10.26 -15.48
C ASN A 43 -12.40 -9.40 -14.29
N LYS A 44 -11.49 -8.99 -13.41
CA LYS A 44 -11.82 -8.20 -12.22
C LYS A 44 -11.86 -6.71 -12.59
N LYS A 45 -12.91 -6.01 -12.14
CA LYS A 45 -12.99 -4.54 -12.26
C LYS A 45 -11.76 -3.89 -11.61
N LEU A 46 -11.08 -3.04 -12.37
CA LEU A 46 -9.97 -2.23 -11.91
C LEU A 46 -10.50 -0.92 -11.32
N TYR A 47 -10.40 -0.77 -10.01
CA TYR A 47 -10.76 0.46 -9.31
C TYR A 47 -9.51 1.35 -9.20
N ILE A 48 -9.63 2.60 -9.65
CA ILE A 48 -8.58 3.60 -9.52
C ILE A 48 -8.75 4.20 -8.13
N GLN A 49 -7.77 4.03 -7.23
CA GLN A 49 -7.81 4.69 -5.93
C GLN A 49 -7.88 6.21 -6.11
N ALA A 50 -8.78 6.85 -5.37
CA ALA A 50 -9.06 8.26 -5.50
C ALA A 50 -7.89 8.97 -4.85
N LEU A 51 -7.27 9.90 -5.58
CA LEU A 51 -6.18 10.68 -5.01
C LEU A 51 -6.71 11.43 -3.79
N PRO A 52 -6.04 11.30 -2.63
CA PRO A 52 -6.42 12.07 -1.45
C PRO A 52 -6.30 13.56 -1.75
N ASP A 53 -7.16 14.36 -1.12
CA ASP A 53 -7.05 15.81 -1.19
C ASP A 53 -5.72 16.29 -0.57
N LYS A 54 -5.32 17.52 -0.90
CA LYS A 54 -4.02 18.08 -0.51
C LYS A 54 -3.78 18.04 1.01
N ASN A 55 -4.83 18.22 1.82
CA ASN A 55 -4.72 18.22 3.27
C ASN A 55 -4.51 16.80 3.80
N THR A 56 -5.26 15.84 3.27
CA THR A 56 -5.11 14.42 3.63
C THR A 56 -3.76 13.86 3.20
N LEU A 57 -3.25 14.26 2.03
CA LEU A 57 -1.91 13.87 1.60
C LEU A 57 -0.82 14.43 2.53
N LYS A 58 -0.98 15.69 2.98
CA LYS A 58 -0.07 16.29 3.96
C LYS A 58 -0.09 15.52 5.28
N LEU A 59 -1.28 15.15 5.75
CA LEU A 59 -1.46 14.39 6.98
C LEU A 59 -0.88 12.97 6.89
N GLN A 60 -1.02 12.29 5.74
CA GLN A 60 -0.35 11.01 5.50
C GLN A 60 1.18 11.13 5.55
N ASN A 61 1.74 12.17 4.95
CA ASN A 61 3.19 12.41 4.98
C ASN A 61 3.69 12.69 6.41
N GLU A 62 2.99 13.52 7.16
CA GLU A 62 3.31 13.81 8.56
C GLU A 62 3.27 12.53 9.43
N LEU A 63 2.21 11.73 9.30
CA LEU A 63 2.10 10.44 9.97
C LEU A 63 3.24 9.48 9.60
N GLY A 64 3.64 9.47 8.32
CA GLY A 64 4.77 8.67 7.83
C GLY A 64 6.11 9.08 8.46
N ILE A 65 6.35 10.39 8.60
CA ILE A 65 7.55 10.92 9.27
C ILE A 65 7.56 10.53 10.74
N ILE A 66 6.43 10.70 11.44
CA ILE A 66 6.28 10.31 12.85
C ILE A 66 6.57 8.81 13.01
N GLY A 67 6.00 7.97 12.15
CA GLY A 67 6.23 6.53 12.16
C GLY A 67 7.72 6.17 11.99
N LYS A 68 8.43 6.80 11.05
CA LYS A 68 9.88 6.58 10.86
C LYS A 68 10.69 6.99 12.08
N ASN A 69 10.37 8.13 12.68
CA ASN A 69 11.05 8.62 13.88
C ASN A 69 10.85 7.67 15.06
N LEU A 70 9.63 7.18 15.28
CA LEU A 70 9.31 6.19 16.32
C LEU A 70 10.06 4.87 16.09
N TRP A 71 10.11 4.39 14.84
CA TRP A 71 10.86 3.18 14.50
C TRP A 71 12.35 3.34 14.78
N THR A 72 12.89 4.53 14.51
CA THR A 72 14.28 4.88 14.77
C THR A 72 14.58 4.88 16.27
N LEU A 73 13.67 5.43 17.08
CA LEU A 73 13.74 5.37 18.55
C LEU A 73 13.75 3.92 19.06
N ILE A 74 12.85 3.07 18.55
CA ILE A 74 12.85 1.64 18.89
C ILE A 74 14.15 0.97 18.48
N LYS A 75 14.73 1.31 17.32
CA LYS A 75 15.99 0.73 16.85
C LYS A 75 17.18 1.07 17.77
N TYR A 76 17.14 2.19 18.48
CA TYR A 76 18.09 2.54 19.55
C TYR A 76 17.85 1.79 20.87
N ASN A 77 17.16 0.63 20.80
CA ASN A 77 16.64 -0.23 21.88
C ASN A 77 17.59 -0.58 23.03
N LYS A 78 18.90 -0.34 22.92
CA LYS A 78 19.85 -0.60 24.01
C LYS A 78 19.68 0.38 25.19
N THR A 79 18.97 1.49 25.00
CA THR A 79 18.86 2.58 26.00
C THR A 79 17.46 2.81 26.54
N LEU A 80 16.42 2.26 25.90
CA LEU A 80 15.03 2.42 26.31
C LEU A 80 14.62 1.34 27.31
N LYS A 81 13.87 1.74 28.36
CA LYS A 81 13.26 0.78 29.29
C LYS A 81 12.14 0.01 28.58
N LEU A 82 11.86 -1.21 29.07
CA LEU A 82 10.85 -2.10 28.49
C LEU A 82 9.46 -1.45 28.36
N THR A 83 9.06 -0.65 29.35
CA THR A 83 7.79 0.09 29.37
C THR A 83 7.69 1.14 28.25
N GLU A 84 8.77 1.88 28.00
CA GLU A 84 8.86 2.90 26.94
C GLU A 84 8.78 2.24 25.56
N LYS A 85 9.46 1.11 25.38
CA LYS A 85 9.41 0.33 24.14
C LYS A 85 7.99 -0.12 23.79
N ILE A 86 7.27 -0.71 24.76
CA ILE A 86 5.88 -1.17 24.55
C ILE A 86 4.96 0.01 24.21
N SER A 87 5.16 1.17 24.84
CA SER A 87 4.41 2.39 24.52
C SER A 87 4.63 2.83 23.08
N LEU A 88 5.89 2.88 22.63
CA LEU A 88 6.25 3.27 21.26
C LEU A 88 5.69 2.31 20.21
N GLU A 89 5.75 0.99 20.46
CA GLU A 89 5.17 -0.03 19.58
C GLU A 89 3.65 0.14 19.44
N LYS A 90 2.95 0.45 20.55
CA LYS A 90 1.51 0.76 20.51
C LYS A 90 1.23 2.02 19.68
N THR A 91 2.01 3.08 19.84
CA THR A 91 1.85 4.30 19.05
C THR A 91 2.04 4.04 17.56
N ILE A 92 3.06 3.27 17.17
CA ILE A 92 3.28 2.87 15.77
C ILE A 92 2.07 2.10 15.23
N TYR A 93 1.52 1.18 16.02
CA TYR A 93 0.34 0.41 15.65
C TYR A 93 -0.89 1.31 15.42
N HIS A 94 -1.14 2.30 16.28
CA HIS A 94 -2.23 3.25 16.12
C HIS A 94 -2.08 4.15 14.88
N ILE A 95 -0.84 4.55 14.55
CA ILE A 95 -0.54 5.30 13.32
C ILE A 95 -0.88 4.44 12.10
N LYS A 96 -0.46 3.16 12.11
CA LYS A 96 -0.76 2.22 11.02
C LYS A 96 -2.26 2.05 10.82
N LEU A 97 -3.02 1.86 11.91
CA LEU A 97 -4.49 1.77 11.84
C LEU A 97 -5.14 3.04 11.29
N SER A 98 -4.61 4.21 11.66
CA SER A 98 -5.11 5.49 11.14
C SER A 98 -4.87 5.63 9.64
N LEU A 99 -3.68 5.25 9.16
CA LEU A 99 -3.36 5.22 7.73
C LEU A 99 -4.26 4.23 6.97
N GLU A 100 -4.49 3.04 7.52
CA GLU A 100 -5.41 2.06 6.94
C GLU A 100 -6.85 2.60 6.86
N LYS A 101 -7.34 3.28 7.89
CA LYS A 101 -8.67 3.93 7.85
C LYS A 101 -8.76 4.99 6.77
N ILE A 102 -7.74 5.83 6.62
CA ILE A 102 -7.68 6.85 5.56
C ILE A 102 -7.72 6.16 4.19
N ASN A 103 -6.86 5.17 3.95
CA ASN A 103 -6.83 4.46 2.66
C ASN A 103 -8.18 3.79 2.35
N ASN A 104 -8.77 3.10 3.32
CA ASN A 104 -10.07 2.45 3.17
C ASN A 104 -11.20 3.43 2.83
N TYR A 105 -11.15 4.67 3.34
CA TYR A 105 -12.14 5.71 3.01
C TYR A 105 -12.07 6.08 1.51
N TYR A 106 -10.87 6.32 0.98
CA TYR A 106 -10.70 6.64 -0.44
C TYR A 106 -10.91 5.43 -1.35
N ASP A 107 -10.63 4.21 -0.87
CA ASP A 107 -10.93 2.98 -1.61
C ASP A 107 -12.44 2.76 -1.75
N ARG A 108 -13.20 2.90 -0.67
CA ARG A 108 -14.67 2.75 -0.68
C ARG A 108 -15.36 3.83 -1.50
N LYS A 109 -14.85 5.07 -1.49
CA LYS A 109 -15.42 6.18 -2.26
C LYS A 109 -15.39 5.93 -3.78
N ASN A 110 -14.50 5.06 -4.28
CA ASN A 110 -14.49 4.67 -5.69
C ASN A 110 -15.38 3.47 -6.03
N ILE A 111 -15.79 2.67 -5.05
CA ILE A 111 -16.68 1.53 -5.29
C ILE A 111 -18.13 2.03 -5.45
N ASN A 112 -18.47 3.17 -4.84
CA ASN A 112 -19.81 3.77 -4.88
C ASN A 112 -19.99 4.83 -6.00
N ARG A 113 -19.10 4.85 -7.00
CA ARG A 113 -19.21 5.67 -8.22
C ARG A 113 -19.22 4.75 -9.44
#